data_AF-A0A7S4MBE6-F1
#
_entry.id   AF-A0A7S4MBE6-F1
#
_cell.length_a   1.000
_cell.length_b   1.000
_cell.length_c   1.000
_cell.angle_alpha   90.00
_cell.angle_beta   90.00
_cell.angle_gamma   90.00
#
_symmetry.space_group_name_H-M   'P 1'
#
loop_
_entity.id
_entity.type
_entity.pdbx_description
1 polymer ?
#
loop_
_entity_poly.entity_id
_entity_poly.type
_entity_poly.pdbx_seq_one_letter_code
_entity_poly.pdbx_strand_id
1 'polypeptide(L)'
;SYNEWLTQPQVNPYQGIINTGFSMGLPNDPSRYELFVDTYSAEFSRDIEPSTTYGSYYLDLMASCIRVYKSGATSCSNTAEECCNMSSSAVFSNIWVLETPSDSDCLLTNSANELNTLVASGTYVQVCTPFSGPTDFCVDTSITNGQTGPFIIYSAPVTVAGKYTAAALYRCLITENGKHFFSMDPNCEGYTTEFVLGYISPVRVGEMPRTLFRCYNSSTGVHYPSLDLPCPAGQSDGAAYGFVH
;
A
#
# COMPACT_ATOMS: atom_id res chain seq x y z
N SER A 1 23.83 4.41 24.69
CA SER A 1 24.17 3.79 23.39
C SER A 1 23.82 2.29 23.35
N TYR A 2 22.66 1.91 23.89
CA TYR A 2 22.10 0.55 23.74
C TYR A 2 21.39 0.40 22.38
N ASN A 3 20.89 1.51 21.82
CA ASN A 3 20.17 1.56 20.55
C ASN A 3 21.03 1.26 19.32
N GLU A 4 22.34 1.51 19.36
CA GLU A 4 23.24 1.21 18.22
C GLU A 4 23.60 -0.27 18.08
N TRP A 5 23.22 -1.14 19.04
CA TRP A 5 23.42 -2.58 18.95
C TRP A 5 22.19 -3.32 18.42
N LEU A 6 20.99 -2.74 18.56
CA LEU A 6 19.74 -3.33 18.05
C LEU A 6 19.47 -2.97 16.59
N THR A 7 19.97 -1.82 16.11
CA THR A 7 19.72 -1.32 14.75
C THR A 7 20.83 -1.65 13.74
N GLN A 8 21.80 -2.49 14.10
CA GLN A 8 22.82 -2.93 13.13
C GLN A 8 22.27 -4.04 12.24
N PRO A 9 22.58 -4.03 10.94
CA PRO A 9 22.29 -5.16 10.06
C PRO A 9 22.86 -6.44 10.67
N GLN A 10 21.99 -7.42 10.92
CA GLN A 10 22.40 -8.73 11.39
C GLN A 10 22.47 -9.69 10.20
N VAL A 11 23.47 -10.57 10.23
CA VAL A 11 23.56 -11.67 9.27
C VAL A 11 22.32 -12.54 9.42
N ASN A 12 21.54 -12.70 8.35
CA ASN A 12 20.31 -13.50 8.38
C ASN A 12 20.66 -14.96 8.75
N PRO A 13 20.21 -15.48 9.91
CA PRO A 13 20.56 -16.82 10.38
C PRO A 13 19.89 -17.94 9.57
N TYR A 14 18.98 -17.60 8.64
CA TYR A 14 18.25 -18.54 7.78
C TYR A 14 18.66 -18.47 6.31
N GLN A 15 19.84 -17.92 6.00
CA GLN A 15 20.39 -17.94 4.64
C GLN A 15 20.35 -19.38 4.07
N GLY A 16 19.50 -19.61 3.07
CA GLY A 16 19.44 -20.85 2.30
C GLY A 16 18.29 -21.82 2.62
N ILE A 17 17.42 -21.57 3.61
CA ILE A 17 16.32 -22.50 3.97
C ILE A 17 14.96 -21.96 3.50
N ILE A 18 14.76 -20.64 3.52
CA ILE A 18 13.55 -19.96 3.02
C ILE A 18 13.96 -18.54 2.59
N ASN A 19 13.57 -18.14 1.38
CA ASN A 19 13.93 -16.86 0.78
C ASN A 19 13.06 -15.69 1.32
N THR A 20 12.67 -15.75 2.61
CA THR A 20 11.66 -14.87 3.24
C THR A 20 12.24 -13.78 4.12
N GLY A 21 13.57 -13.71 4.25
CA GLY A 21 14.24 -12.59 4.92
C GLY A 21 14.58 -11.47 3.94
N PHE A 22 13.56 -10.86 3.32
CA PHE A 22 13.75 -9.57 2.68
C PHE A 22 13.79 -8.52 3.79
N SER A 23 14.96 -7.89 3.98
CA SER A 23 14.91 -6.50 4.44
C SER A 23 14.13 -5.72 3.40
N MET A 24 13.25 -4.81 3.83
CA MET A 24 12.43 -3.92 3.00
C MET A 24 13.25 -2.97 2.08
N GLY A 25 14.53 -3.27 1.84
CA GLY A 25 15.37 -2.60 0.86
C GLY A 25 14.94 -2.92 -0.57
N LEU A 26 15.27 -1.98 -1.46
CA LEU A 26 14.99 -2.06 -2.90
C LEU A 26 15.55 -3.37 -3.50
N PRO A 27 14.96 -3.91 -4.57
CA PRO A 27 15.38 -5.19 -5.18
C PRO A 27 16.87 -5.29 -5.57
N ASN A 28 17.57 -4.15 -5.70
CA ASN A 28 19.00 -4.07 -6.03
C ASN A 28 19.90 -3.62 -4.86
N ASP A 29 19.39 -3.56 -3.63
CA ASP A 29 20.19 -3.18 -2.45
C ASP A 29 21.19 -4.31 -2.10
N PRO A 30 22.51 -4.01 -1.98
CA PRO A 30 23.51 -4.97 -1.50
C PRO A 30 23.16 -5.61 -0.14
N SER A 31 22.37 -4.89 0.66
CA SER A 31 21.96 -5.23 2.03
C SER A 31 20.62 -5.99 2.08
N ARG A 32 20.02 -6.35 0.94
CA ARG A 32 18.70 -7.04 0.88
C ARG A 32 18.66 -8.40 1.62
N TYR A 33 19.83 -8.97 1.90
CA TYR A 33 20.00 -10.23 2.63
C TYR A 33 20.39 -10.05 4.11
N GLU A 34 20.57 -8.82 4.55
CA GLU A 34 20.82 -8.48 5.95
C GLU A 34 19.47 -8.27 6.62
N LEU A 35 19.24 -8.94 7.75
CA LEU A 35 18.00 -8.77 8.49
C LEU A 35 18.18 -7.53 9.38
N PHE A 36 17.42 -6.47 9.13
CA PHE A 36 17.17 -5.48 10.18
C PHE A 36 16.32 -6.18 11.23
N VAL A 37 16.83 -6.33 12.45
CA VAL A 37 16.05 -6.88 13.57
C VAL A 37 15.14 -5.77 14.10
N ASP A 38 14.21 -5.36 13.25
CA ASP A 38 12.88 -4.91 13.65
C ASP A 38 11.85 -5.45 12.64
N THR A 39 11.87 -6.77 12.45
CA THR A 39 10.91 -7.49 11.59
C THR A 39 9.57 -7.72 12.26
N TYR A 40 9.33 -7.16 13.45
CA TYR A 40 8.03 -7.36 14.10
C TYR A 40 6.90 -6.50 13.50
N SER A 41 7.19 -5.49 12.65
CA SER A 41 6.22 -4.78 11.77
C SER A 41 6.87 -3.66 10.95
N ALA A 42 7.78 -3.94 10.01
CA ALA A 42 8.23 -2.88 9.09
C ALA A 42 7.13 -2.42 8.12
N GLU A 43 6.08 -3.23 7.93
CA GLU A 43 4.88 -2.93 7.13
C GLU A 43 3.75 -2.28 7.95
N PHE A 44 3.92 -2.01 9.24
CA PHE A 44 2.98 -1.17 9.97
C PHE A 44 3.83 -0.26 10.82
N SER A 45 3.86 1.03 10.51
CA SER A 45 4.53 2.05 11.33
C SER A 45 4.06 1.91 12.80
N ARG A 46 4.77 1.09 13.58
CA ARG A 46 4.54 0.86 15.02
C ARG A 46 5.44 1.74 15.85
N ASP A 47 6.21 2.59 15.20
CA ASP A 47 6.98 3.59 15.91
C ASP A 47 6.01 4.59 16.53
N ILE A 48 5.74 4.38 17.80
CA ILE A 48 4.94 5.29 18.64
C ILE A 48 5.80 6.50 19.01
N GLU A 49 7.13 6.41 18.85
CA GLU A 49 8.00 7.54 19.13
C GLU A 49 7.69 8.71 18.18
N PRO A 50 7.90 9.95 18.64
CA PRO A 50 7.65 11.11 17.79
C PRO A 50 8.45 11.05 16.49
N SER A 51 7.76 11.08 15.35
CA SER A 51 8.40 11.01 14.03
C SER A 51 8.56 12.39 13.41
N THR A 52 9.47 12.54 12.45
CA THR A 52 9.58 13.79 11.69
C THR A 52 8.33 14.08 10.87
N THR A 53 7.50 13.08 10.55
CA THR A 53 6.30 13.19 9.71
C THR A 53 5.05 13.50 10.49
N TYR A 54 4.86 12.87 11.64
CA TYR A 54 3.65 13.00 12.43
C TYR A 54 3.88 13.66 13.79
N GLY A 55 5.10 14.11 14.09
CA GLY A 55 5.44 14.66 15.40
C GLY A 55 5.09 13.66 16.49
N SER A 56 4.48 14.13 17.58
CA SER A 56 4.00 13.29 18.69
C SER A 56 2.64 12.62 18.45
N TYR A 57 2.03 12.72 17.27
CA TYR A 57 0.64 12.31 17.04
C TYR A 57 0.32 10.88 17.53
N TYR A 58 1.11 9.88 17.15
CA TYR A 58 0.85 8.48 17.56
C TYR A 58 1.08 8.28 19.06
N LEU A 59 2.04 8.98 19.67
CA LEU A 59 2.27 8.97 21.11
C LEU A 59 1.08 9.58 21.86
N ASP A 60 0.58 10.72 21.38
CA ASP A 60 -0.56 11.44 21.97
C ASP A 60 -1.86 10.62 21.82
N LEU A 61 -2.06 10.00 20.66
CA LEU A 61 -3.17 9.08 20.40
C LEU A 61 -3.11 7.84 21.32
N MET A 62 -1.94 7.23 21.47
CA MET A 62 -1.77 6.09 22.38
C MET A 62 -2.01 6.48 23.83
N ALA A 63 -1.50 7.65 24.27
CA ALA A 63 -1.74 8.17 25.61
C ALA A 63 -3.24 8.38 25.87
N SER A 64 -3.96 8.94 24.88
CA SER A 64 -5.42 9.08 24.87
C SER A 64 -6.13 7.72 24.98
N CYS A 65 -5.73 6.72 24.19
CA CYS A 65 -6.28 5.36 24.25
C CYS A 65 -6.09 4.72 25.62
N ILE A 66 -4.89 4.80 26.19
CA ILE A 66 -4.58 4.25 27.52
C ILE A 66 -5.43 4.95 28.58
N ARG A 67 -5.62 6.27 28.48
CA ARG A 67 -6.45 7.04 29.41
C ARG A 67 -7.91 6.61 29.34
N VAL A 68 -8.49 6.54 28.14
CA VAL A 68 -9.88 6.07 27.92
C VAL A 68 -10.06 4.68 28.51
N TYR A 69 -9.17 3.73 28.16
CA TYR A 69 -9.18 2.37 28.68
C TYR A 69 -9.11 2.31 30.21
N LYS A 70 -8.15 3.01 30.82
CA LYS A 70 -7.98 3.04 32.29
C LYS A 70 -9.17 3.66 33.03
N SER A 71 -9.87 4.59 32.39
CA SER A 71 -11.06 5.22 32.98
C SER A 71 -12.34 4.37 32.86
N GLY A 72 -12.31 3.26 32.11
CA GLY A 72 -13.50 2.47 31.79
C GLY A 72 -14.48 3.19 30.86
N ALA A 73 -14.07 4.32 30.27
CA ALA A 73 -14.86 5.05 29.28
C ALA A 73 -14.83 4.32 27.93
N THR A 74 -15.89 4.48 27.15
CA THR A 74 -16.01 3.93 25.79
C THR A 74 -15.78 4.99 24.70
N SER A 75 -15.49 6.23 25.09
CA SER A 75 -15.24 7.35 24.19
C SER A 75 -14.34 8.40 24.84
N CYS A 76 -13.76 9.28 24.03
CA CYS A 76 -12.94 10.39 24.53
C CYS A 76 -13.83 11.53 25.03
N SER A 77 -13.52 12.02 26.21
CA SER A 77 -14.23 13.13 26.86
C SER A 77 -13.40 14.42 26.90
N ASN A 78 -12.13 14.35 26.52
CA ASN A 78 -11.20 15.47 26.55
C ASN A 78 -11.08 16.05 25.13
N THR A 79 -11.44 17.31 24.96
CA THR A 79 -11.39 18.01 23.66
C THR A 79 -10.00 18.52 23.31
N ALA A 80 -9.03 18.41 24.23
CA ALA A 80 -7.66 18.86 24.03
C ALA A 80 -6.69 17.72 23.66
N GLU A 81 -7.20 16.51 23.40
CA GLU A 81 -6.40 15.36 22.97
C GLU A 81 -6.94 14.79 21.67
N GLU A 82 -6.05 14.13 20.90
CA GLU A 82 -6.48 13.30 19.78
C GLU A 82 -7.32 12.14 20.32
N CYS A 83 -8.55 12.02 19.82
CA CYS A 83 -9.45 11.02 20.36
C CYS A 83 -9.04 9.62 19.89
N CYS A 84 -8.81 8.71 20.84
CA CYS A 84 -8.81 7.28 20.60
C CYS A 84 -10.18 6.79 20.13
N ASN A 85 -10.44 6.95 18.84
CA ASN A 85 -11.61 6.41 18.18
C ASN A 85 -11.13 5.37 17.16
N MET A 86 -11.65 4.15 17.20
CA MET A 86 -11.34 3.15 16.16
C MET A 86 -11.81 3.61 14.77
N SER A 87 -12.63 4.65 14.65
CA SER A 87 -12.90 5.26 13.34
C SER A 87 -11.66 5.92 12.71
N SER A 88 -10.57 6.18 13.45
CA SER A 88 -9.28 6.58 12.87
C SER A 88 -8.47 5.41 12.32
N SER A 89 -8.88 4.15 12.52
CA SER A 89 -8.32 3.01 11.78
C SER A 89 -8.87 2.93 10.35
N ALA A 90 -9.96 3.66 10.05
CA ALA A 90 -10.52 3.79 8.71
C ALA A 90 -9.74 4.80 7.86
N VAL A 91 -8.44 4.96 8.08
CA VAL A 91 -7.56 5.83 7.30
C VAL A 91 -7.00 5.11 6.08
N PHE A 92 -7.07 3.78 6.05
CA PHE A 92 -6.53 2.97 4.97
C PHE A 92 -7.61 2.20 4.21
N SER A 93 -7.35 1.98 2.93
CA SER A 93 -8.18 1.24 2.01
C SER A 93 -7.32 0.21 1.29
N ASN A 94 -7.77 -1.04 1.29
CA ASN A 94 -7.15 -2.12 0.54
C ASN A 94 -7.47 -1.95 -0.95
N ILE A 95 -6.45 -1.98 -1.79
CA ILE A 95 -6.59 -1.99 -3.25
C ILE A 95 -6.22 -3.37 -3.75
N TRP A 96 -7.26 -4.12 -4.12
CA TRP A 96 -7.11 -5.40 -4.79
C TRP A 96 -6.81 -5.18 -6.27
N VAL A 97 -5.88 -5.97 -6.79
CA VAL A 97 -5.54 -6.04 -8.21
C VAL A 97 -6.18 -7.30 -8.79
N LEU A 98 -6.91 -7.14 -9.87
CA LEU A 98 -7.65 -8.19 -10.55
C LEU A 98 -7.23 -8.25 -12.00
N GLU A 99 -6.88 -9.42 -12.50
CA GLU A 99 -6.50 -9.62 -13.88
C GLU A 99 -7.45 -10.62 -14.55
N THR A 100 -7.73 -10.43 -15.83
CA THR A 100 -8.42 -11.46 -16.60
C THR A 100 -7.45 -12.62 -16.92
N PRO A 101 -7.90 -13.89 -16.94
CA PRO A 101 -7.00 -15.03 -17.21
C PRO A 101 -6.22 -14.96 -18.53
N SER A 102 -6.73 -14.19 -19.50
CA SER A 102 -6.08 -13.97 -20.79
C SER A 102 -5.14 -12.75 -20.84
N ASP A 103 -4.85 -12.12 -19.69
CA ASP A 103 -4.12 -10.84 -19.60
C ASP A 103 -4.69 -9.80 -20.58
N SER A 104 -6.02 -9.78 -20.67
CA SER A 104 -6.72 -8.87 -21.55
C SER A 104 -7.11 -7.58 -20.84
N ASP A 105 -7.15 -7.55 -19.51
CA ASP A 105 -7.56 -6.40 -18.72
C ASP A 105 -7.06 -6.59 -17.29
N CYS A 106 -6.77 -5.46 -16.64
CA CYS A 106 -6.36 -5.39 -15.24
C CYS A 106 -7.15 -4.27 -14.55
N LEU A 107 -7.85 -4.63 -13.49
CA LEU A 107 -8.78 -3.79 -12.76
C LEU A 107 -8.35 -3.65 -11.30
N LEU A 108 -8.41 -2.42 -10.80
CA LEU A 108 -8.22 -2.14 -9.38
C LEU A 108 -9.58 -2.03 -8.69
N THR A 109 -9.70 -2.49 -7.46
CA THR A 109 -10.91 -2.26 -6.66
C THR A 109 -10.57 -2.03 -5.19
N ASN A 110 -11.37 -1.18 -4.54
CA ASN A 110 -11.39 -1.00 -3.10
C ASN A 110 -12.63 -1.65 -2.44
N SER A 111 -13.38 -2.46 -3.18
CA SER A 111 -14.62 -3.09 -2.73
C SER A 111 -14.45 -4.61 -2.64
N ALA A 112 -14.46 -5.13 -1.41
CA ALA A 112 -14.44 -6.58 -1.18
C ALA A 112 -15.65 -7.29 -1.82
N ASN A 113 -16.80 -6.61 -1.93
CA ASN A 113 -17.98 -7.17 -2.59
C ASN A 113 -17.78 -7.29 -4.10
N GLU A 114 -17.15 -6.29 -4.74
CA GLU A 114 -16.81 -6.33 -6.16
C GLU A 114 -15.78 -7.43 -6.43
N LEU A 115 -14.72 -7.49 -5.63
CA LEU A 115 -13.72 -8.56 -5.66
C LEU A 115 -14.39 -9.94 -5.64
N ASN A 116 -15.20 -10.21 -4.61
CA ASN A 116 -15.86 -11.50 -4.44
C ASN A 116 -16.78 -11.84 -5.62
N THR A 117 -17.46 -10.84 -6.19
CA THR A 117 -18.36 -11.04 -7.33
C THR A 117 -17.59 -11.37 -8.61
N LEU A 118 -16.53 -10.61 -8.92
CA LEU A 118 -15.73 -10.77 -10.14
C LEU A 118 -14.89 -12.06 -10.13
N VAL A 119 -14.40 -12.46 -8.96
CA VAL A 119 -13.69 -13.73 -8.79
C VAL A 119 -14.67 -14.91 -8.86
N ALA A 120 -15.83 -14.81 -8.22
CA ALA A 120 -16.84 -15.88 -8.27
C ALA A 120 -17.43 -16.09 -9.67
N SER A 121 -17.48 -15.05 -10.51
CA SER A 121 -17.91 -15.19 -11.91
C SER A 121 -16.88 -15.88 -12.80
N GLY A 122 -15.63 -16.03 -12.32
CA GLY A 122 -14.51 -16.55 -13.10
C GLY A 122 -14.00 -15.60 -14.19
N THR A 123 -14.48 -14.35 -14.20
CA THR A 123 -14.05 -13.35 -15.18
C THR A 123 -12.68 -12.78 -14.83
N TYR A 124 -12.42 -12.60 -13.54
CA TYR A 124 -11.14 -12.11 -13.03
C TYR A 124 -10.54 -13.09 -12.04
N VAL A 125 -9.22 -13.08 -11.95
CA VAL A 125 -8.43 -13.70 -10.90
C VAL A 125 -7.74 -12.61 -10.10
N GLN A 126 -7.67 -12.79 -8.78
CA GLN A 126 -6.98 -11.87 -7.91
C GLN A 126 -5.47 -12.06 -8.05
N VAL A 127 -4.71 -10.98 -8.19
CA VAL A 127 -3.26 -11.01 -8.06
C VAL A 127 -2.92 -11.06 -6.57
N CYS A 128 -2.22 -12.13 -6.17
CA CYS A 128 -1.88 -12.37 -4.77
C CYS A 128 -0.56 -11.71 -4.36
N THR A 129 -0.39 -11.49 -3.07
CA THR A 129 0.90 -11.13 -2.49
C THR A 129 1.75 -12.40 -2.27
N PRO A 130 3.08 -12.36 -2.47
CA PRO A 130 3.95 -13.48 -2.11
C PRO A 130 4.16 -13.61 -0.60
N PHE A 131 3.73 -12.62 0.18
CA PHE A 131 4.00 -12.53 1.62
C PHE A 131 2.83 -13.07 2.43
N SER A 132 3.10 -14.07 3.26
CA SER A 132 2.13 -14.61 4.21
C SER A 132 2.02 -13.70 5.44
N GLY A 133 0.80 -13.35 5.85
CA GLY A 133 0.55 -12.55 7.05
C GLY A 133 -0.93 -12.32 7.29
N PRO A 134 -1.31 -11.61 8.37
CA PRO A 134 -2.67 -11.13 8.58
C PRO A 134 -2.94 -10.00 7.58
N THR A 135 -3.35 -10.35 6.37
CA THR A 135 -3.69 -9.43 5.29
C THR A 135 -5.05 -9.79 4.69
N ASP A 136 -5.76 -8.79 4.17
CA ASP A 136 -6.98 -8.95 3.38
C ASP A 136 -6.69 -9.40 1.93
N PHE A 137 -5.42 -9.53 1.56
CA PHE A 137 -4.99 -9.99 0.25
C PHE A 137 -4.80 -11.51 0.21
N CYS A 138 -5.09 -12.13 -0.94
CA CYS A 138 -4.74 -13.52 -1.13
C CYS A 138 -3.22 -13.69 -1.16
N VAL A 139 -2.74 -14.86 -0.73
CA VAL A 139 -1.32 -15.18 -0.64
C VAL A 139 -0.99 -16.29 -1.62
N ASP A 140 0.05 -16.07 -2.43
CA ASP A 140 0.64 -17.08 -3.30
C ASP A 140 2.16 -17.01 -3.20
N THR A 141 2.74 -17.91 -2.41
CA THR A 141 4.19 -17.97 -2.16
C THR A 141 5.00 -18.46 -3.35
N SER A 142 4.36 -18.88 -4.46
CA SER A 142 5.05 -19.22 -5.70
C SER A 142 5.45 -17.99 -6.52
N ILE A 143 4.81 -16.85 -6.24
CA ILE A 143 5.11 -15.57 -6.87
C ILE A 143 6.50 -15.10 -6.41
N THR A 144 7.41 -14.90 -7.37
CA THR A 144 8.78 -14.45 -7.06
C THR A 144 8.98 -12.95 -7.20
N ASN A 145 8.04 -12.24 -7.84
CA ASN A 145 8.05 -10.79 -7.93
C ASN A 145 6.71 -10.26 -7.40
N GLY A 146 6.73 -9.38 -6.40
CA GLY A 146 5.52 -8.75 -5.85
C GLY A 146 5.14 -7.47 -6.60
N GLN A 147 5.62 -7.29 -7.83
CA GLN A 147 5.60 -6.01 -8.54
C GLN A 147 4.17 -5.57 -8.86
N THR A 148 3.34 -6.49 -9.36
CA THR A 148 1.93 -6.24 -9.71
C THR A 148 0.97 -6.53 -8.56
N GLY A 149 1.50 -6.67 -7.34
CA GLY A 149 0.74 -7.06 -6.17
C GLY A 149 -0.27 -5.99 -5.71
N PRO A 150 -1.22 -6.39 -4.85
CA PRO A 150 -2.12 -5.47 -4.19
C PRO A 150 -1.38 -4.55 -3.20
N PHE A 151 -2.02 -3.42 -2.89
CA PHE A 151 -1.44 -2.37 -2.06
C PHE A 151 -2.50 -1.64 -1.26
N ILE A 152 -2.06 -0.83 -0.30
CA ILE A 152 -2.93 -0.08 0.58
C ILE A 152 -2.71 1.42 0.32
N ILE A 153 -3.79 2.19 0.36
CA ILE A 153 -3.77 3.65 0.18
C ILE A 153 -4.62 4.33 1.25
N TYR A 154 -4.59 5.66 1.34
CA TYR A 154 -5.50 6.36 2.24
C TYR A 154 -6.95 6.25 1.74
N SER A 155 -7.88 5.96 2.64
CA SER A 155 -9.33 5.87 2.35
C SER A 155 -10.00 7.24 2.19
N ALA A 156 -9.36 8.30 2.71
CA ALA A 156 -9.88 9.66 2.75
C ALA A 156 -8.77 10.69 2.45
N PRO A 157 -9.11 11.93 2.07
CA PRO A 157 -8.10 12.98 1.88
C PRO A 157 -7.30 13.20 3.17
N VAL A 158 -5.98 13.09 3.09
CA VAL A 158 -5.06 13.38 4.19
C VAL A 158 -4.22 14.60 3.85
N THR A 159 -4.15 15.58 4.75
CA THR A 159 -3.21 16.69 4.67
C THR A 159 -2.28 16.64 5.87
N VAL A 160 -0.98 16.46 5.63
CA VAL A 160 0.05 16.58 6.65
C VAL A 160 0.56 18.02 6.64
N ALA A 161 0.27 18.75 7.70
CA ALA A 161 0.54 20.19 7.81
C ALA A 161 2.00 20.50 7.47
N GLY A 162 2.20 21.40 6.50
CA GLY A 162 3.53 21.83 6.06
C GLY A 162 4.34 20.78 5.28
N LYS A 163 3.76 19.63 4.92
CA LYS A 163 4.45 18.59 4.16
C LYS A 163 3.77 18.25 2.83
N TYR A 164 2.54 17.74 2.85
CA TYR A 164 1.83 17.30 1.65
C TYR A 164 0.32 17.15 1.84
N THR A 165 -0.39 17.17 0.72
CA THR A 165 -1.79 16.73 0.62
C THR A 165 -1.84 15.49 -0.27
N ALA A 166 -2.46 14.42 0.23
CA ALA A 166 -2.64 13.18 -0.52
C ALA A 166 -3.49 13.43 -1.77
N ALA A 167 -3.11 12.80 -2.88
CA ALA A 167 -3.76 12.97 -4.16
C ALA A 167 -4.75 11.82 -4.42
N ALA A 168 -5.92 12.13 -4.93
CA ALA A 168 -6.92 11.12 -5.27
C ALA A 168 -6.42 10.22 -6.42
N LEU A 169 -6.70 8.93 -6.30
CA LEU A 169 -6.49 7.93 -7.33
C LEU A 169 -7.84 7.44 -7.82
N TYR A 170 -8.06 7.46 -9.12
CA TYR A 170 -9.32 7.10 -9.76
C TYR A 170 -9.16 5.81 -10.54
N ARG A 171 -10.22 5.01 -10.56
CA ARG A 171 -10.38 3.95 -11.55
C ARG A 171 -11.04 4.51 -12.80
N CYS A 172 -10.42 4.24 -13.94
CA CYS A 172 -10.76 4.78 -15.22
C CYS A 172 -11.08 3.66 -16.21
N LEU A 173 -12.06 3.90 -17.07
CA LEU A 173 -12.51 2.99 -18.12
C LEU A 173 -12.33 3.63 -19.51
N ILE A 174 -11.56 2.97 -20.36
CA ILE A 174 -11.48 3.27 -21.79
C ILE A 174 -12.67 2.60 -22.47
N THR A 175 -13.73 3.37 -22.72
CA THR A 175 -15.00 2.86 -23.24
C THR A 175 -14.89 2.18 -24.61
N GLU A 176 -13.90 2.58 -25.41
CA GLU A 176 -13.68 2.10 -26.77
C GLU A 176 -13.22 0.63 -26.82
N ASN A 177 -12.49 0.17 -25.81
CA ASN A 177 -11.90 -1.18 -25.76
C ASN A 177 -12.22 -1.94 -24.46
N GLY A 178 -12.97 -1.32 -23.55
CA GLY A 178 -13.38 -1.90 -22.27
C GLY A 178 -12.23 -2.13 -21.29
N LYS A 179 -11.08 -1.47 -21.47
CA LYS A 179 -9.90 -1.64 -20.62
C LYS A 179 -9.92 -0.67 -19.45
N HIS A 180 -9.41 -1.14 -18.33
CA HIS A 180 -9.27 -0.35 -17.13
C HIS A 180 -7.84 0.17 -16.99
N PHE A 181 -7.75 1.31 -16.32
CA PHE A 181 -6.50 1.88 -15.84
C PHE A 181 -6.77 2.75 -14.62
N PHE A 182 -5.73 3.31 -14.02
CA PHE A 182 -5.88 4.27 -12.92
C PHE A 182 -5.20 5.58 -13.24
N SER A 183 -5.75 6.70 -12.74
CA SER A 183 -5.21 8.04 -12.96
C SER A 183 -5.36 8.90 -11.71
N MET A 184 -4.59 9.99 -11.64
CA MET A 184 -4.80 11.08 -10.68
C MET A 184 -5.65 12.22 -11.26
N ASP A 185 -5.90 12.20 -12.57
CA ASP A 185 -6.81 13.15 -13.20
C ASP A 185 -8.26 12.78 -12.83
N PRO A 186 -9.04 13.67 -12.19
CA PRO A 186 -10.46 13.41 -11.90
C PRO A 186 -11.31 13.14 -13.15
N ASN A 187 -10.83 13.55 -14.33
CA ASN A 187 -11.47 13.28 -15.62
C ASN A 187 -10.81 12.12 -16.38
N CYS A 188 -9.98 11.30 -15.70
CA CYS A 188 -9.38 10.10 -16.26
C CYS A 188 -8.70 10.33 -17.62
N GLU A 189 -7.94 11.42 -17.76
CA GLU A 189 -7.21 11.73 -19.01
C GLU A 189 -8.13 11.86 -20.24
N GLY A 190 -9.41 12.20 -20.03
CA GLY A 190 -10.45 12.31 -21.06
C GLY A 190 -11.31 11.06 -21.23
N TYR A 191 -11.06 10.00 -20.47
CA TYR A 191 -11.86 8.77 -20.44
C TYR A 191 -12.93 8.79 -19.34
N THR A 192 -13.62 7.67 -19.14
CA THR A 192 -14.71 7.59 -18.15
C THR A 192 -14.13 7.32 -16.76
N THR A 193 -14.39 8.23 -15.82
CA THR A 193 -14.15 7.98 -14.40
C THR A 193 -15.24 7.09 -13.82
N GLU A 194 -14.87 5.94 -13.26
CA GLU A 194 -15.82 5.06 -12.59
C GLU A 194 -16.01 5.48 -11.13
N PHE A 195 -14.93 5.53 -10.35
CA PHE A 195 -14.93 6.00 -8.97
C PHE A 195 -13.53 6.28 -8.40
N VAL A 196 -13.49 6.86 -7.19
CA VAL A 196 -12.26 7.11 -6.42
C VAL A 196 -11.83 5.85 -5.68
N LEU A 197 -10.66 5.31 -6.01
CA LEU A 197 -10.06 4.18 -5.30
C LEU A 197 -9.62 4.57 -3.88
N GLY A 198 -9.09 5.79 -3.73
CA GLY A 198 -8.61 6.35 -2.47
C GLY A 198 -7.59 7.45 -2.74
N TYR A 199 -6.62 7.65 -1.84
CA TYR A 199 -5.64 8.74 -1.92
C TYR A 199 -4.21 8.24 -1.69
N ILE A 200 -3.31 8.61 -2.58
CA ILE A 200 -1.88 8.27 -2.54
C ILE A 200 -1.04 9.43 -2.01
N SER A 201 0.11 9.14 -1.42
CA SER A 201 1.03 10.19 -0.97
C SER A 201 1.85 10.71 -2.15
N PRO A 202 2.01 12.03 -2.36
CA PRO A 202 2.91 12.56 -3.39
C PRO A 202 4.39 12.51 -2.95
N VAL A 203 4.66 12.19 -1.68
CA VAL A 203 6.01 12.09 -1.11
C VAL A 203 6.19 10.77 -0.38
N ARG A 204 7.39 10.19 -0.43
CA ARG A 204 7.68 8.95 0.30
C ARG A 204 7.65 9.21 1.80
N VAL A 205 6.83 8.46 2.53
CA VAL A 205 6.74 8.49 4.01
C VAL A 205 6.77 7.06 4.55
N GLY A 206 6.91 6.89 5.87
CA GLY A 206 7.00 5.56 6.49
C GLY A 206 5.75 4.71 6.23
N GLU A 207 4.58 5.34 6.22
CA GLU A 207 3.29 4.70 5.98
C GLU A 207 3.05 4.37 4.51
N MET A 208 3.66 5.13 3.59
CA MET A 208 3.52 4.95 2.15
C MET A 208 4.91 4.85 1.54
N PRO A 209 5.63 3.73 1.79
CA PRO A 209 7.02 3.62 1.38
C PRO A 209 7.15 3.24 -0.09
N ARG A 210 6.17 2.55 -0.70
CA ARG A 210 6.33 1.95 -2.03
C ARG A 210 5.97 2.92 -3.14
N THR A 211 6.78 3.01 -4.20
CA THR A 211 6.42 3.85 -5.36
C THR A 211 5.41 3.13 -6.24
N LEU A 212 4.35 3.83 -6.64
CA LEU A 212 3.34 3.33 -7.58
C LEU A 212 3.62 3.84 -9.00
N PHE A 213 3.82 2.90 -9.93
CA PHE A 213 3.91 3.13 -11.37
C PHE A 213 2.70 2.54 -12.07
N ARG A 214 2.34 3.12 -13.23
CA ARG A 214 1.36 2.55 -14.16
C ARG A 214 2.09 2.05 -15.39
N CYS A 215 2.10 0.73 -15.57
CA CYS A 215 2.67 0.11 -16.74
C CYS A 215 1.62 -0.05 -17.83
N TYR A 216 2.06 0.04 -19.08
CA TYR A 216 1.23 -0.23 -20.24
C TYR A 216 1.92 -1.23 -21.17
N ASN A 217 1.25 -2.37 -21.37
CA ASN A 217 1.67 -3.38 -22.31
C ASN A 217 1.05 -3.10 -23.67
N SER A 218 1.84 -2.58 -24.61
CA SER A 218 1.38 -2.24 -25.97
C SER A 218 0.92 -3.44 -26.80
N SER A 219 1.32 -4.66 -26.44
CA SER A 219 0.91 -5.87 -27.15
C SER A 219 -0.50 -6.31 -26.78
N THR A 220 -0.91 -6.09 -25.53
CA THR A 220 -2.25 -6.47 -25.02
C THR A 220 -3.19 -5.28 -24.87
N GLY A 221 -2.65 -4.06 -24.82
CA GLY A 221 -3.38 -2.84 -24.51
C GLY A 221 -3.75 -2.69 -23.02
N VAL A 222 -3.14 -3.48 -22.14
CA VAL A 222 -3.47 -3.52 -20.71
C VAL A 222 -2.63 -2.53 -19.92
N HIS A 223 -3.30 -1.85 -18.99
CA HIS A 223 -2.65 -1.05 -17.95
C HIS A 223 -2.68 -1.79 -16.62
N TYR A 224 -1.55 -1.81 -15.90
CA TYR A 224 -1.46 -2.50 -14.62
C TYR A 224 -0.53 -1.76 -13.65
N PRO A 225 -0.70 -1.93 -12.32
CA PRO A 225 0.14 -1.27 -11.34
C PRO A 225 1.51 -1.96 -11.24
N SER A 226 2.54 -1.19 -10.93
CA SER A 226 3.85 -1.71 -10.59
C SER A 226 4.38 -1.01 -9.35
N LEU A 227 4.80 -1.80 -8.36
CA LEU A 227 5.27 -1.32 -7.06
C LEU A 227 6.80 -1.39 -7.00
N ASP A 228 7.41 -0.24 -6.68
CA ASP A 228 8.85 0.03 -6.51
C ASP A 228 9.78 -0.22 -7.71
N LEU A 229 9.42 -1.15 -8.58
CA LEU A 229 10.16 -1.44 -9.79
C LEU A 229 9.57 -0.69 -10.98
N PRO A 230 10.41 -0.20 -11.90
CA PRO A 230 9.95 0.36 -13.17
C PRO A 230 9.30 -0.74 -14.01
N CYS A 231 8.54 -0.33 -15.02
CA CYS A 231 7.89 -1.27 -15.91
C CYS A 231 8.87 -2.21 -16.62
N PRO A 232 8.48 -3.47 -16.89
CA PRO A 232 9.32 -4.41 -17.64
C PRO A 232 9.78 -3.85 -18.99
N ALA A 233 10.95 -4.28 -19.44
CA ALA A 233 11.51 -3.82 -20.71
C ALA A 233 10.52 -4.02 -21.88
N GLY A 234 10.36 -2.96 -22.69
CA GLY A 234 9.43 -2.96 -23.83
C GLY A 234 8.01 -2.48 -23.50
N GLN A 235 7.71 -2.24 -22.22
CA GLN A 235 6.48 -1.58 -21.80
C GLN A 235 6.74 -0.11 -21.50
N SER A 236 5.72 0.74 -21.69
CA SER A 236 5.86 2.15 -21.34
C SER A 236 5.61 2.35 -19.85
N ASP A 237 6.55 3.01 -19.20
CA ASP A 237 6.46 3.48 -17.83
C ASP A 237 5.78 4.85 -17.81
N GLY A 238 4.68 4.99 -17.07
CA GLY A 238 4.22 6.29 -16.65
C GLY A 238 5.24 6.95 -15.71
N ALA A 239 5.13 8.25 -15.49
CA ALA A 239 5.80 8.83 -14.32
C ALA A 239 5.29 8.15 -13.04
N ALA A 240 6.11 8.11 -11.98
CA ALA A 240 5.64 7.68 -10.68
C ALA A 240 4.39 8.49 -10.28
N TYR A 241 3.29 7.78 -10.00
CA TYR A 241 2.02 8.41 -9.60
C TYR A 241 2.09 8.91 -8.16
N GLY A 242 2.85 8.22 -7.33
CA GLY A 242 3.07 8.60 -5.94
C GLY A 242 3.54 7.42 -5.13
N PHE A 243 3.19 7.42 -3.86
CA PHE A 243 3.60 6.41 -2.91
C PHE A 243 2.40 5.79 -2.21
N VAL A 244 2.48 4.48 -2.04
CA VAL A 244 1.47 3.61 -1.47
C VAL A 244 2.09 2.73 -0.38
N HIS A 245 1.22 2.09 0.38
CA HIS A 245 1.58 1.14 1.40
C HIS A 245 1.67 -0.26 0.82
#